data_AF-A0A6N3FLC4-F1
#
_entry.id   AF-A0A6N3FLC4-F1
#
_cell.length_a   1.000
_cell.length_b   1.000
_cell.length_c   1.000
_cell.angle_alpha   90.00
_cell.angle_beta   90.00
_cell.angle_gamma   90.00
#
_symmetry.space_group_name_H-M   'P 1'
#
loop_
_entity.id
_entity.type
_entity.pdbx_description
1 polymer ?
#
loop_
_entity_poly.entity_id
_entity_poly.type
_entity_poly.pdbx_seq_one_letter_code
_entity_poly.pdbx_strand_id
1 'polypeptide(L)'
;MPGNKNGFSEMADYLGNLSRVDPKKLSLESLEEAANFYLKQLLPNIPKSLLKKKHMSEQIKVVVEEDRVKVQFEETAFYWRFAENGTTNQRAQHFASGTYEQNKEKIEEIMTKKILDLWEG
;
A
#
# COMPACT_ATOMS: atom_id res chain seq x y z
N MET A 1 -20.15 -42.90 -2.22
CA MET A 1 -20.71 -42.12 -3.34
C MET A 1 -19.54 -41.49 -4.07
N PRO A 2 -19.37 -41.71 -5.38
CA PRO A 2 -18.33 -41.01 -6.13
C PRO A 2 -18.70 -39.52 -6.11
N GLY A 3 -17.81 -38.70 -5.56
CA GLY A 3 -18.03 -37.26 -5.44
C GLY A 3 -18.34 -36.67 -6.80
N ASN A 4 -19.37 -35.83 -6.85
CA ASN A 4 -19.85 -35.13 -8.03
C ASN A 4 -18.83 -34.05 -8.45
N LYS A 5 -17.58 -34.44 -8.73
CA LYS A 5 -16.54 -33.60 -9.33
C LYS A 5 -16.79 -33.53 -10.83
N ASN A 6 -17.93 -32.96 -11.21
CA ASN A 6 -18.08 -32.44 -12.55
C ASN A 6 -17.62 -30.98 -12.51
N GLY A 7 -16.98 -30.50 -13.58
CA GLY A 7 -16.50 -29.11 -13.65
C GLY A 7 -17.62 -28.07 -13.46
N PHE A 8 -18.89 -28.49 -13.51
CA PHE A 8 -20.05 -27.66 -13.22
C PHE A 8 -20.19 -27.32 -11.74
N SER A 9 -19.99 -28.28 -10.84
CA SER A 9 -20.02 -28.05 -9.39
C SER A 9 -18.87 -27.14 -8.97
N GLU A 10 -17.67 -27.37 -9.51
CA GLU A 10 -16.48 -26.56 -9.23
C GLU A 10 -16.69 -25.10 -9.69
N MET A 11 -17.28 -24.90 -10.88
CA MET A 11 -17.57 -23.56 -11.38
C MET A 11 -18.70 -22.88 -10.59
N ALA A 12 -19.71 -23.63 -10.11
CA ALA A 12 -20.80 -23.09 -9.32
C ALA A 12 -20.33 -22.64 -7.92
N ASP A 13 -19.47 -23.43 -7.27
CA ASP A 13 -18.85 -23.07 -6.00
C ASP A 13 -17.96 -21.82 -6.15
N TYR A 14 -17.18 -21.77 -7.23
CA TYR A 14 -16.35 -20.62 -7.58
C TYR A 14 -17.16 -19.33 -7.80
N LEU A 15 -18.22 -19.39 -8.62
CA LEU A 15 -19.14 -18.26 -8.84
C LEU A 15 -19.86 -17.84 -7.54
N GLY A 16 -20.20 -18.82 -6.69
CA GLY A 16 -20.77 -18.58 -5.37
C GLY A 16 -19.82 -17.81 -4.45
N ASN A 17 -18.53 -18.17 -4.44
CA ASN A 17 -17.50 -17.47 -3.66
C ASN A 17 -17.29 -16.04 -4.15
N LEU A 18 -17.20 -15.81 -5.47
CA LEU A 18 -17.08 -14.47 -6.04
C LEU A 18 -18.27 -13.56 -5.69
N SER A 19 -19.49 -14.11 -5.67
CA SER A 19 -20.69 -13.34 -5.32
C SER A 19 -20.75 -12.88 -3.86
N ARG A 20 -19.98 -13.53 -2.97
CA ARG A 20 -19.95 -13.24 -1.53
C ARG A 20 -18.97 -12.14 -1.16
N VAL A 21 -18.05 -11.78 -2.06
CA VAL A 21 -17.03 -10.75 -1.80
C VAL A 21 -17.49 -9.41 -2.35
N ASP A 22 -17.38 -8.36 -1.53
CA ASP A 22 -17.54 -6.98 -1.97
C ASP A 22 -16.23 -6.53 -2.67
N PRO A 23 -16.24 -6.33 -4.01
CA PRO A 23 -15.03 -5.97 -4.76
C PRO A 23 -14.42 -4.64 -4.30
N LYS A 24 -15.25 -3.71 -3.82
CA LYS A 24 -14.79 -2.40 -3.34
C LYS A 24 -14.03 -2.56 -2.02
N LYS A 25 -14.59 -3.34 -1.09
CA LYS A 25 -13.93 -3.63 0.19
C LYS A 25 -12.61 -4.37 -0.01
N LEU A 26 -12.61 -5.40 -0.86
CA LEU A 26 -11.40 -6.14 -1.22
C LEU A 26 -10.31 -5.22 -1.77
N SER A 27 -10.68 -4.34 -2.71
CA SER A 27 -9.75 -3.38 -3.30
C SER A 27 -9.16 -2.44 -2.25
N LEU A 28 -9.98 -1.91 -1.33
CA LEU A 28 -9.50 -1.06 -0.23
C LEU A 28 -8.54 -1.80 0.70
N GLU A 29 -8.83 -3.05 1.04
CA GLU A 29 -7.93 -3.85 1.88
C GLU A 29 -6.58 -4.13 1.19
N SER A 30 -6.58 -4.42 -0.12
CA SER A 30 -5.34 -4.60 -0.89
C SER A 30 -4.52 -3.31 -0.95
N LEU A 31 -5.19 -2.17 -1.15
CA LEU A 31 -4.55 -0.85 -1.15
C LEU A 31 -3.99 -0.49 0.23
N GLU A 32 -4.69 -0.85 1.30
CA GLU A 32 -4.24 -0.65 2.68
C GLU A 32 -2.99 -1.50 2.99
N GLU A 33 -2.98 -2.76 2.57
CA GLU A 33 -1.83 -3.64 2.75
C GLU A 33 -0.60 -3.13 2.00
N ALA A 34 -0.78 -2.69 0.74
CA ALA A 34 0.26 -2.08 -0.06
C ALA A 34 0.79 -0.78 0.56
N ALA A 35 -0.10 0.08 1.07
CA ALA A 35 0.26 1.32 1.74
C ALA A 35 1.05 1.08 3.04
N ASN A 36 0.64 0.08 3.84
CA ASN A 36 1.36 -0.31 5.06
C ASN A 36 2.74 -0.90 4.75
N PHE A 37 2.84 -1.71 3.69
CA PHE A 37 4.13 -2.21 3.22
C PHE A 37 5.06 -1.07 2.79
N TYR A 38 4.57 -0.15 1.95
CA TYR A 38 5.33 1.03 1.54
C TYR A 38 5.78 1.86 2.74
N LEU A 39 4.88 2.12 3.70
CA LEU A 39 5.20 2.86 4.92
C LEU A 39 6.34 2.20 5.71
N LYS A 40 6.31 0.88 5.86
CA LYS A 40 7.35 0.12 6.55
C LYS A 40 8.72 0.26 5.86
N GLN A 41 8.76 0.28 4.53
CA GLN A 41 9.99 0.50 3.77
C GLN A 41 10.45 1.95 3.79
N LEU A 42 9.51 2.89 3.88
CA LEU A 42 9.80 4.32 3.87
C LEU A 42 10.44 4.79 5.18
N LEU A 43 9.93 4.33 6.32
CA LEU A 43 10.39 4.74 7.66
C LEU A 43 11.92 4.74 7.85
N PRO A 44 12.69 3.69 7.48
CA PRO A 44 14.14 3.70 7.61
C PRO A 44 14.85 4.69 6.67
N ASN A 45 14.24 5.01 5.53
CA ASN A 45 14.80 5.90 4.52
C ASN A 45 14.50 7.38 4.81
N ILE A 46 13.58 7.67 5.73
CA ILE A 46 13.27 9.04 6.13
C ILE A 46 14.50 9.67 6.81
N PRO A 47 14.97 10.84 6.32
CA PRO A 47 16.15 11.49 6.89
C PRO A 47 15.93 11.85 8.36
N LYS A 48 16.92 11.59 9.23
CA LYS A 48 16.80 11.96 10.64
C LYS A 48 17.21 13.41 10.85
N SER A 49 16.36 14.19 11.51
CA SER A 49 16.72 15.52 11.99
C SER A 49 17.60 15.39 13.23
N LEU A 50 18.65 16.22 13.33
CA LEU A 50 19.46 16.37 14.54
C LEU A 50 18.75 17.18 15.64
N LEU A 51 17.61 17.79 15.31
CA LEU A 51 16.82 18.59 16.25
C LEU A 51 16.02 17.68 17.18
N LYS A 52 15.92 18.05 18.45
CA LYS A 52 15.16 17.34 19.51
C LYS A 52 13.62 17.50 19.39
N LYS A 53 13.12 17.80 18.19
CA LYS A 53 11.67 17.92 17.91
C LYS A 53 11.14 16.59 17.40
N LYS A 54 9.80 16.43 17.36
CA LYS A 54 9.14 15.26 16.74
C LYS A 54 9.76 14.97 15.37
N HIS A 55 10.17 13.72 15.17
CA HIS A 55 10.83 13.31 13.94
C HIS A 55 9.82 13.07 12.81
N MET A 56 10.29 13.19 11.56
CA MET A 56 9.45 13.05 10.37
C MET A 56 8.81 11.65 10.28
N SER A 57 9.51 10.63 10.75
CA SER A 57 9.02 9.26 10.86
C SER A 57 7.86 9.09 11.85
N GLU A 58 7.69 10.02 12.80
CA GLU A 58 6.63 9.96 13.82
C GLU A 58 5.34 10.65 13.36
N GLN A 59 5.36 11.27 12.18
CA GLN A 59 4.26 12.08 11.66
C GLN A 59 3.70 11.54 10.34
N ILE A 60 3.97 10.28 10.02
CA ILE A 60 3.47 9.63 8.80
C ILE A 60 2.49 8.52 9.17
N LYS A 61 1.38 8.43 8.43
CA LYS A 61 0.35 7.42 8.65
C LYS A 61 -0.34 7.01 7.36
N VAL A 62 -0.92 5.81 7.38
CA VAL A 62 -1.89 5.37 6.38
C VAL A 62 -3.26 5.89 6.81
N VAL A 63 -3.99 6.51 5.88
CA VAL A 63 -5.38 6.95 6.05
C VAL A 63 -6.22 6.26 5.02
N VAL A 64 -7.26 5.56 5.48
CA VAL A 64 -8.27 4.92 4.64
C VAL A 64 -9.48 5.84 4.59
N GLU A 65 -9.81 6.32 3.39
CA GLU A 65 -11.02 7.08 3.07
C GLU A 65 -12.01 6.16 2.30
N GLU A 66 -13.23 6.64 2.04
CA GLU A 66 -14.31 5.83 1.46
C GLU A 66 -13.99 5.19 0.09
N ASP A 67 -13.05 5.77 -0.67
CA ASP A 67 -12.70 5.35 -2.02
C ASP A 67 -11.19 5.22 -2.26
N ARG A 68 -10.35 5.51 -1.26
CA ARG A 68 -8.90 5.59 -1.45
C ARG A 68 -8.11 5.36 -0.17
N VAL A 69 -6.88 4.92 -0.34
CA VAL A 69 -5.88 4.80 0.74
C VAL A 69 -4.75 5.79 0.46
N LYS A 70 -4.37 6.57 1.47
CA LYS A 70 -3.29 7.55 1.37
C LYS A 70 -2.21 7.25 2.40
N VAL A 71 -0.95 7.25 1.97
CA VAL A 71 0.17 7.46 2.88
C VAL A 71 0.40 8.95 2.95
N GLN A 72 -0.05 9.55 4.04
CA GLN A 72 0.07 10.98 4.23
C GLN A 72 0.80 11.26 5.51
N PHE A 73 1.35 12.45 5.55
CA PHE A 73 1.95 12.93 6.74
C PHE A 73 1.09 14.00 7.43
N GLU A 74 1.33 14.24 8.70
CA GLU A 74 0.58 15.16 9.55
C GLU A 74 1.10 16.61 9.43
N GLU A 75 1.02 17.39 10.51
CA GLU A 75 1.12 18.86 10.52
C GLU A 75 2.37 19.47 9.85
N THR A 76 3.48 18.73 9.70
CA THR A 76 4.73 19.29 9.12
C THR A 76 4.98 18.97 7.64
N ALA A 77 3.90 18.67 6.89
CA ALA A 77 3.84 18.43 5.43
C ALA A 77 4.80 19.26 4.58
N PHE A 78 4.89 20.55 4.92
CA PHE A 78 5.63 21.53 4.15
C PHE A 78 7.14 21.29 4.08
N TYR A 79 7.77 20.87 5.19
CA TYR A 79 9.24 20.74 5.23
C TYR A 79 9.77 19.55 4.43
N TRP A 80 8.93 18.53 4.22
CA TRP A 80 9.32 17.29 3.56
C TRP A 80 9.46 17.45 2.06
N ARG A 81 8.70 18.36 1.45
CA ARG A 81 8.85 18.69 0.04
C ARG A 81 10.28 19.12 -0.28
N PHE A 82 10.92 19.86 0.62
CA PHE A 82 12.29 20.34 0.44
C PHE A 82 13.34 19.26 0.70
N ALA A 83 13.11 18.36 1.66
CA ALA A 83 13.98 17.20 1.87
C ALA A 83 13.93 16.25 0.66
N GLU A 84 12.73 16.01 0.13
CA GLU A 84 12.51 15.11 -0.99
C GLU A 84 13.06 15.68 -2.30
N ASN A 85 12.68 16.92 -2.65
CA ASN A 85 12.97 17.53 -3.95
C ASN A 85 14.23 18.41 -3.95
N GLY A 86 14.80 18.68 -2.79
CA GLY A 86 15.90 19.63 -2.63
C GLY A 86 15.47 21.09 -2.71
N THR A 87 16.45 21.97 -2.55
CA THR A 87 16.39 23.41 -2.78
C THR A 87 17.69 23.85 -3.45
N THR A 88 17.84 25.15 -3.75
CA THR A 88 19.11 25.71 -4.25
C THR A 88 20.31 25.38 -3.35
N ASN A 89 20.09 25.26 -2.03
CA ASN A 89 21.15 25.04 -1.04
C ASN A 89 21.17 23.62 -0.43
N GLN A 90 20.24 22.76 -0.81
CA GLN A 90 20.10 21.41 -0.25
C GLN A 90 19.81 20.40 -1.36
N ARG A 91 20.59 19.31 -1.43
CA ARG A 91 20.34 18.24 -2.41
C ARG A 91 19.05 17.49 -2.09
N ALA A 92 18.36 17.07 -3.15
CA ALA A 92 17.23 16.16 -3.08
C ALA A 92 17.66 14.81 -2.50
N GLN A 93 16.84 14.24 -1.62
CA GLN A 93 17.13 12.96 -0.98
C GLN A 93 16.33 11.81 -1.61
N HIS A 94 15.24 12.10 -2.33
CA HIS A 94 14.42 11.11 -3.03
C HIS A 94 14.04 9.90 -2.16
N PHE A 95 13.77 10.13 -0.88
CA PHE A 95 13.50 9.05 0.06
C PHE A 95 12.10 8.48 -0.18
N ALA A 96 11.12 9.31 -0.52
CA ALA A 96 9.77 8.87 -0.82
C ALA A 96 9.67 8.24 -2.20
N SER A 97 10.13 8.94 -3.24
CA SER A 97 10.10 8.44 -4.62
C SER A 97 11.04 7.24 -4.81
N GLY A 98 12.23 7.29 -4.23
CA GLY A 98 13.21 6.20 -4.29
C GLY A 98 12.71 4.94 -3.60
N THR A 99 12.06 5.06 -2.43
CA THR A 99 11.46 3.90 -1.76
C THR A 99 10.35 3.28 -2.63
N TYR A 100 9.52 4.10 -3.28
CA TYR A 100 8.45 3.58 -4.14
C TYR A 100 9.02 2.83 -5.33
N GLU A 101 9.96 3.44 -6.07
CA GLU A 101 10.57 2.81 -7.25
C GLU A 101 11.29 1.50 -6.90
N GLN A 102 12.01 1.46 -5.78
CA GLN A 102 12.71 0.25 -5.32
C GLN A 102 11.76 -0.91 -4.95
N ASN A 103 10.52 -0.59 -4.59
CA ASN A 103 9.55 -1.56 -4.09
C ASN A 103 8.33 -1.71 -5.00
N LYS A 104 8.37 -1.12 -6.20
CA LYS A 104 7.21 -0.99 -7.10
C LYS A 104 6.59 -2.34 -7.43
N GLU A 105 7.41 -3.29 -7.87
CA GLU A 105 6.94 -4.64 -8.22
C GLU A 105 6.26 -5.33 -7.04
N LYS A 106 6.83 -5.20 -5.83
CA LYS A 106 6.28 -5.77 -4.60
C LYS A 106 4.95 -5.12 -4.21
N ILE A 107 4.86 -3.80 -4.37
CA ILE A 107 3.65 -3.02 -4.10
C ILE A 107 2.53 -3.44 -5.08
N GLU A 108 2.84 -3.56 -6.37
CA GLU A 108 1.92 -4.05 -7.41
C GLU A 108 1.48 -5.50 -7.17
N GLU A 109 2.40 -6.37 -6.74
CA GLU A 109 2.10 -7.74 -6.32
C GLU A 109 1.09 -7.75 -5.17
N ILE A 110 1.33 -6.98 -4.09
CA ILE A 110 0.41 -6.92 -2.94
C ILE A 110 -0.97 -6.39 -3.35
N MET A 111 -1.03 -5.36 -4.19
CA MET A 111 -2.32 -4.80 -4.66
C MET A 111 -3.15 -5.80 -5.46
N THR A 112 -2.49 -6.66 -6.23
CA THR A 112 -3.16 -7.60 -7.14
C THR A 112 -3.37 -8.97 -6.53
N LYS A 113 -2.56 -9.37 -5.55
CA LYS A 113 -2.58 -10.71 -4.95
C LYS A 113 -3.95 -11.11 -4.44
N LYS A 114 -4.64 -10.28 -3.65
CA LYS A 114 -5.97 -10.67 -3.13
C LYS A 114 -7.01 -10.84 -4.24
N ILE A 115 -6.86 -10.13 -5.36
CA ILE A 115 -7.73 -10.28 -6.53
C ILE A 115 -7.42 -11.60 -7.24
N LEU A 116 -6.14 -11.93 -7.40
CA LEU A 116 -5.68 -13.18 -8.00
C LEU A 116 -6.02 -14.40 -7.14
N ASP A 117 -5.84 -14.34 -5.82
CA ASP A 117 -6.22 -15.39 -4.86
C ASP A 117 -7.73 -15.67 -4.94
N LEU A 118 -8.55 -14.64 -5.17
CA LEU A 118 -9.99 -14.81 -5.44
C LEU A 118 -10.28 -15.44 -6.79
N TRP A 119 -9.40 -15.25 -7.77
CA TRP A 119 -9.56 -15.82 -9.10
C TRP A 119 -9.04 -17.26 -9.20
N GLU A 120 -8.12 -17.66 -8.34
CA GLU A 120 -7.58 -19.02 -8.31
C GLU A 120 -8.49 -20.03 -7.60
N GLY A 121 -9.39 -19.55 -6.72
CA GLY A 121 -10.48 -20.35 -6.11
C GLY A 121 -10.13 -20.99 -4.78
#